data_AF-A0A537V1L1-F1
#
_entry.id   AF-A0A537V1L1-F1
#
_cell.length_a   1.000
_cell.length_b   1.000
_cell.length_c   1.000
_cell.angle_alpha   90.00
_cell.angle_beta   90.00
_cell.angle_gamma   90.00
#
_symmetry.space_group_name_H-M   'P 1'
#
loop_
_entity.id
_entity.type
_entity.pdbx_description
1 polymer ?
#
loop_
_entity_poly.entity_id
_entity_poly.type
_entity_poly.pdbx_seq_one_letter_code
_entity_poly.pdbx_strand_id
1 'polypeptide(L)' 'MTIRRMDHVGIVVDDLAAAIEFFVELGLELQGEGSVEGRWVDRVVGLDGV' A
#
# COMPACT_ATOMS: atom_id res chain seq x y z
N MET A 1 -9.94 -0.20 25.32
CA MET A 1 -9.44 -0.75 24.04
C MET A 1 -7.93 -0.70 24.08
N THR A 2 -7.25 -1.71 23.55
CA THR A 2 -5.78 -1.78 23.52
C THR A 2 -5.32 -2.00 22.09
N ILE A 3 -4.25 -1.32 21.67
CA ILE A 3 -3.65 -1.55 20.35
C ILE A 3 -3.02 -2.94 20.33
N ARG A 4 -3.34 -3.74 19.31
CA ARG A 4 -2.79 -5.10 19.16
C ARG A 4 -1.43 -5.10 18.47
N ARG A 5 -1.35 -4.48 17.29
CA ARG A 5 -0.14 -4.33 16.48
C ARG A 5 -0.39 -3.36 15.33
N MET A 6 0.66 -3.03 14.59
CA MET A 6 0.58 -2.37 13.28
C MET A 6 0.62 -3.46 12.20
N ASP A 7 -0.41 -3.56 11.37
CA ASP A 7 -0.47 -4.58 10.31
C ASP A 7 0.32 -4.17 9.05
N HIS A 8 0.27 -2.90 8.66
CA HIS A 8 1.00 -2.37 7.50
C HIS A 8 1.12 -0.84 7.55
N VAL A 9 1.92 -0.28 6.65
CA VAL A 9 2.02 1.15 6.37
C VAL A 9 1.73 1.35 4.88
N GLY A 10 0.79 2.24 4.55
CA GLY A 10 0.53 2.63 3.16
C GLY A 10 1.47 3.73 2.70
N ILE A 11 2.05 3.59 1.51
CA ILE A 11 2.94 4.58 0.89
C ILE A 11 2.41 4.87 -0.51
N VAL A 12 2.12 6.14 -0.80
CA VAL A 12 1.73 6.59 -2.14
C VAL A 12 2.99 6.88 -2.94
N VAL A 13 3.11 6.26 -4.10
CA VAL A 13 4.25 6.38 -5.02
C VAL A 13 3.78 6.70 -6.43
N ASP A 14 4.63 7.34 -7.21
CA ASP A 14 4.35 7.65 -8.62
C ASP A 14 4.54 6.44 -9.54
N ASP A 15 5.53 5.58 -9.21
CA ASP A 15 5.84 4.34 -9.94
C ASP A 15 5.90 3.15 -8.98
N LEU A 16 4.93 2.24 -9.12
CA LEU A 16 4.83 1.04 -8.28
C LEU A 16 5.97 0.06 -8.54
N ALA A 17 6.40 -0.11 -9.79
CA ALA A 17 7.46 -1.07 -10.14
C ALA A 17 8.79 -0.62 -9.54
N ALA A 18 9.14 0.66 -9.70
CA ALA A 18 10.34 1.24 -9.11
C ALA A 18 10.34 1.16 -7.57
N ALA A 19 9.18 1.37 -6.94
CA ALA A 19 9.04 1.24 -5.49
C ALA A 19 9.24 -0.20 -5.00
N ILE A 20 8.68 -1.19 -5.71
CA ILE A 20 8.88 -2.61 -5.39
C ILE A 20 10.37 -2.97 -5.48
N GLU A 21 11.06 -2.60 -6.56
CA GLU A 21 12.50 -2.85 -6.72
C GLU A 21 13.31 -2.25 -5.56
N PHE A 22 13.04 -0.99 -5.21
CA PHE A 22 13.70 -0.31 -4.09
C PHE A 22 13.52 -1.07 -2.76
N PHE A 23 12.30 -1.50 -2.41
CA PHE A 23 12.07 -2.20 -1.15
C PHE A 23 12.63 -3.63 -1.16
N VAL A 24 12.68 -4.29 -2.31
CA VAL A 24 13.33 -5.59 -2.47
C VAL A 24 14.85 -5.47 -2.22
N GLU A 25 15.50 -4.42 -2.73
CA GLU A 25 16.91 -4.15 -2.43
C GLU A 25 17.17 -3.90 -0.94
N LEU A 26 16.20 -3.35 -0.21
CA LEU A 26 16.25 -3.19 1.25
C LEU A 26 16.00 -4.50 2.02
N GLY A 27 15.69 -5.60 1.33
CA GLY A 27 15.49 -6.92 1.91
C GLY A 27 14.03 -7.26 2.24
N LEU A 28 13.06 -6.54 1.68
CA LEU A 28 11.65 -6.93 1.75
C LEU A 28 11.32 -7.91 0.61
N GLU A 29 10.22 -8.63 0.76
CA GLU A 29 9.71 -9.55 -0.25
C GLU A 29 8.33 -9.09 -0.72
N LEU A 30 8.07 -9.17 -2.03
CA LEU A 30 6.77 -8.88 -2.59
C LEU A 30 5.78 -9.99 -2.18
N GLN A 31 4.82 -9.65 -1.31
CA GLN A 31 3.80 -10.60 -0.87
C GLN A 31 2.71 -10.83 -1.93
N GLY A 32 2.37 -9.81 -2.72
CA GLY A 32 1.35 -9.88 -3.75
C GLY A 32 1.07 -8.51 -4.39
N GLU A 33 0.46 -8.53 -5.57
CA GLU A 33 0.13 -7.34 -6.36
C GLU A 33 -1.31 -7.46 -6.87
N GLY A 34 -2.02 -6.33 -6.93
CA GLY A 34 -3.35 -6.27 -7.52
C GLY A 34 -3.93 -4.87 -7.52
N SER A 35 -4.84 -4.61 -8.46
CA SER A 35 -5.63 -3.38 -8.52
C SER A 35 -6.80 -3.45 -7.55
N VAL A 36 -7.01 -2.37 -6.80
CA VAL A 36 -8.11 -2.24 -5.86
C VAL A 36 -8.82 -0.94 -6.20
N GLU A 37 -10.09 -1.02 -6.59
CA GLU A 37 -10.82 0.11 -7.17
C GLU A 37 -12.17 0.33 -6.49
N GLY A 38 -12.65 1.57 -6.62
CA GLY A 38 -14.04 1.97 -6.40
C GLY A 38 -14.27 2.75 -5.11
N ARG A 39 -15.47 3.33 -4.97
CA ARG A 39 -15.82 4.32 -3.92
C ARG A 39 -15.54 3.92 -2.46
N TRP A 40 -15.34 2.64 -2.19
CA TRP A 40 -14.99 2.18 -0.84
C TRP A 40 -13.49 2.43 -0.55
N VAL A 41 -12.63 2.34 -1.56
CA VAL A 41 -11.20 2.65 -1.50
C VAL A 41 -11.04 4.13 -1.17
N ASP A 42 -11.67 5.00 -1.97
CA ASP A 42 -11.64 6.45 -1.77
C ASP A 42 -11.96 6.85 -0.33
N ARG A 43 -13.00 6.23 0.25
CA ARG A 43 -13.43 6.50 1.62
C ARG A 43 -12.43 6.05 2.67
N VAL A 44 -11.73 4.95 2.42
CA VAL A 44 -10.75 4.39 3.37
C VAL A 44 -9.44 5.17 3.32
N VAL A 45 -8.96 5.51 2.12
CA VAL A 45 -7.68 6.23 1.95
C VAL A 45 -7.83 7.75 2.04
N GLY A 46 -9.06 8.26 1.92
CA GLY A 46 -9.35 9.70 1.96
C GLY A 46 -8.91 10.47 0.70
N LEU A 47 -8.80 9.77 -0.43
CA LEU A 47 -8.41 10.32 -1.72
C LEU A 47 -9.54 10.02 -2.71
N ASP A 48 -9.89 10.96 -3.57
CA ASP A 48 -10.92 10.75 -4.59
C ASP A 48 -10.31 10.19 -5.89
N GLY A 49 -10.95 9.18 -6.47
CA GLY A 49 -10.59 8.65 -7.78
C GLY A 49 -9.47 7.61 -7.74
N VAL A 50 -9.37 6.85 -6.65
CA VAL A 50 -8.43 5.74 -6.46
C VAL A 50 -9.06 4.41 -6.90
#